data_AF-W4KAA6-F1
#
_entry.id   AF-W4KAA6-F1
#
_cell.length_a   1.000
_cell.length_b   1.000
_cell.length_c   1.000
_cell.angle_alpha   90.00
_cell.angle_beta   90.00
_cell.angle_gamma   90.00
#
_symmetry.space_group_name_H-M   'P 1'
#
loop_
_entity.id
_entity.type
_entity.pdbx_description
1 polymer ?
#
loop_
_entity_poly.entity_id
_entity_poly.type
_entity_poly.pdbx_seq_one_letter_code
_entity_poly.pdbx_strand_id
1 'polypeptide(L)'
;MQILLSCTFKNQCQQFLGIIGAMNNPPNFPEPTYPSQSSQHDAIYLCRGMNYEDGKAVLRIVIGRNSWQSARRPVQAPTEFASLNIANTCRVSEVHLPRPRIQSVTVLYRPRTARVQFLYLRDLMHPIQFVNKMSGTAWITIQDLLDGKTADILVGPELLVRCLVQNKLTLRLNWRGCKPWNDQFWTRTYSQDPKPITLGKLGERIAAAVRKFKQNFKIAEDSADRLAHTYPSAAELHRVVLIGFIRVSRGSWQPDLRVLV
;
A
#
# COMPACT_ATOMS: atom_id res chain seq x y z
N MET A 1 -0.28 -7.58 -6.80
CA MET A 1 -1.13 -8.24 -7.83
C MET A 1 -2.21 -8.99 -7.07
N GLN A 2 -3.48 -8.62 -7.24
CA GLN A 2 -4.59 -9.42 -6.72
C GLN A 2 -4.88 -10.50 -7.76
N ILE A 3 -4.80 -11.77 -7.36
CA ILE A 3 -5.18 -12.89 -8.24
C ILE A 3 -6.44 -13.48 -7.64
N LEU A 4 -7.54 -13.41 -8.40
CA LEU A 4 -8.76 -14.13 -8.04
C LEU A 4 -8.56 -15.59 -8.50
N LEU A 5 -8.45 -16.52 -7.57
CA LEU A 5 -8.39 -17.95 -7.88
C LEU A 5 -9.80 -18.51 -7.73
N SER A 6 -10.41 -18.83 -8.87
CA SER A 6 -11.65 -19.61 -8.94
C SER A 6 -11.27 -21.06 -9.18
N CYS A 7 -11.57 -21.94 -8.23
CA CYS A 7 -11.48 -23.38 -8.41
C CYS A 7 -12.89 -23.95 -8.44
N THR A 8 -13.21 -24.73 -9.46
CA THR A 8 -14.45 -25.52 -9.55
C THR A 8 -14.12 -26.96 -9.21
N PHE A 9 -14.77 -27.50 -8.18
CA PHE A 9 -14.69 -28.92 -7.83
C PHE A 9 -16.11 -29.48 -7.74
N LYS A 10 -16.43 -30.50 -8.56
CA LYS A 10 -17.74 -31.18 -8.59
C LYS A 10 -18.95 -30.23 -8.64
N ASN A 11 -18.97 -29.30 -9.58
CA ASN A 11 -20.08 -28.35 -9.80
C ASN A 11 -20.39 -27.40 -8.63
N GLN A 12 -19.49 -27.25 -7.65
CA GLN A 12 -19.53 -26.16 -6.68
C GLN A 12 -18.42 -25.15 -7.00
N CYS A 13 -18.81 -23.88 -7.15
CA CYS A 13 -17.90 -22.78 -7.40
C CYS A 13 -17.58 -22.12 -6.06
N GLN A 14 -16.34 -22.26 -5.58
CA GLN A 14 -15.87 -21.52 -4.41
C GLN A 14 -14.86 -20.46 -4.87
N GLN A 15 -15.10 -19.21 -4.46
CA GLN A 15 -14.23 -18.08 -4.78
C GLN A 15 -13.35 -17.76 -3.58
N PHE A 16 -12.05 -17.63 -3.80
CA PHE A 16 -11.09 -17.25 -2.77
C PHE A 16 -10.36 -15.97 -3.19
N LEU A 17 -10.27 -15.01 -2.27
CA LEU A 17 -9.45 -13.82 -2.41
C LEU A 17 -8.13 -14.03 -1.63
N GLY A 18 -7.02 -14.10 -2.35
CA GLY A 18 -5.68 -14.17 -1.77
C GLY A 18 -4.85 -12.93 -2.11
N ILE A 19 -4.13 -12.38 -1.11
CA ILE A 19 -3.13 -11.33 -1.31
C ILE A 19 -1.76 -12.01 -1.43
N ILE A 20 -1.06 -11.80 -2.55
CA ILE A 20 0.29 -12.34 -2.76
C ILE A 20 1.32 -11.31 -2.27
N GLY A 21 2.06 -11.66 -1.23
CA GLY A 21 3.29 -10.99 -0.81
C GLY A 21 4.47 -11.94 -0.96
N ALA A 22 5.55 -11.50 -1.62
CA ALA A 22 6.81 -12.24 -1.63
C ALA A 22 7.43 -12.20 -0.22
N MET A 23 7.41 -13.31 0.49
CA MET A 23 8.13 -13.48 1.76
C MET A 23 9.36 -14.36 1.49
N ASN A 24 10.55 -13.81 1.71
CA ASN A 24 11.82 -14.53 1.53
C ASN A 24 12.15 -15.49 2.68
N ASN A 25 11.27 -15.63 3.68
CA ASN A 25 11.36 -16.63 4.74
C ASN A 25 9.93 -16.97 5.23
N PRO A 26 9.53 -18.25 5.32
CA PRO A 26 8.27 -18.62 5.95
C PRO A 26 8.38 -18.38 7.47
N PRO A 27 7.44 -17.68 8.12
CA PRO A 27 7.39 -17.62 9.57
C PRO A 27 7.05 -19.00 10.14
N ASN A 28 7.68 -19.37 11.26
CA ASN A 28 7.30 -20.52 12.07
C ASN A 28 5.90 -20.26 12.64
N PHE A 29 4.88 -20.91 12.10
CA PHE A 29 3.53 -20.86 12.68
C PHE A 29 3.43 -21.88 13.81
N PRO A 30 2.89 -21.50 14.99
CA PRO A 30 2.53 -22.47 16.02
C PRO A 30 1.40 -23.39 15.51
N GLU A 31 1.43 -24.66 15.94
CA GLU A 31 0.38 -25.63 15.64
C GLU A 31 -1.00 -25.11 16.05
N PRO A 32 -2.02 -25.17 15.18
CA PRO A 32 -3.37 -24.82 15.54
C PRO A 32 -3.98 -25.86 16.49
N THR A 33 -4.39 -25.43 17.66
CA THR A 33 -5.29 -26.18 18.55
C THR A 33 -6.73 -26.04 18.05
N TYR A 34 -7.35 -27.15 17.64
CA TYR A 34 -8.75 -27.19 17.18
C TYR A 34 -9.69 -27.72 18.27
N PRO A 35 -10.87 -27.10 18.47
CA PRO A 35 -11.95 -27.69 19.25
C PRO A 35 -12.59 -28.85 18.49
N SER A 36 -12.94 -29.90 19.21
CA SER A 36 -13.63 -31.07 18.67
C SER A 36 -15.10 -30.77 18.36
N GLN A 37 -15.58 -31.36 17.26
CA GLN A 37 -16.97 -31.48 16.78
C GLN A 37 -17.44 -30.47 15.71
N SER A 38 -17.30 -30.85 14.43
CA SER A 38 -18.47 -31.10 13.56
C SER A 38 -18.00 -31.83 12.29
N SER A 39 -18.84 -32.74 11.79
CA SER A 39 -18.61 -33.52 10.58
C SER A 39 -18.93 -32.69 9.33
N GLN A 40 -17.95 -31.92 8.86
CA GLN A 40 -17.94 -31.37 7.51
C GLN A 40 -16.56 -31.61 6.91
N HIS A 41 -16.52 -32.14 5.69
CA HIS A 41 -15.28 -32.43 4.97
C HIS A 41 -14.61 -31.12 4.52
N ASP A 42 -13.91 -30.45 5.43
CA ASP A 42 -13.12 -29.28 5.10
C ASP A 42 -11.81 -29.71 4.44
N ALA A 43 -11.67 -29.39 3.15
CA ALA A 43 -10.40 -29.48 2.46
C ALA A 43 -9.51 -28.33 2.94
N ILE A 44 -8.38 -28.65 3.58
CA ILE A 44 -7.38 -27.66 3.97
C ILE A 44 -6.46 -27.43 2.77
N TYR A 45 -6.45 -26.18 2.27
CA TYR A 45 -5.55 -25.77 1.19
C TYR A 45 -4.30 -25.13 1.80
N LEU A 46 -3.16 -25.77 1.66
CA LEU A 46 -1.86 -25.21 2.04
C LEU A 46 -1.13 -24.74 0.77
N CYS A 47 -0.99 -23.42 0.62
CA CYS A 47 -0.16 -22.83 -0.43
C CYS A 47 1.30 -22.88 0.02
N ARG A 48 2.15 -23.65 -0.68
CA ARG A 48 3.56 -23.79 -0.35
C ARG A 48 4.42 -23.07 -1.38
N GLY A 49 4.51 -21.75 -1.23
CA GLY A 49 5.44 -20.89 -1.98
C GLY A 49 5.16 -20.73 -3.48
N MET A 50 5.71 -19.66 -4.06
CA MET A 50 5.81 -19.48 -5.51
C MET A 50 7.27 -19.68 -5.91
N ASN A 51 7.51 -20.51 -6.92
CA ASN A 51 8.83 -20.64 -7.54
C ASN A 51 8.81 -20.00 -8.92
N TYR A 52 9.95 -19.47 -9.37
CA TYR A 52 10.15 -19.06 -10.76
C TYR A 52 10.85 -20.18 -11.51
N GLU A 53 10.16 -20.77 -12.48
CA GLU A 53 10.70 -21.78 -13.40
C GLU A 53 10.54 -21.23 -14.82
N ASP A 54 11.62 -21.18 -15.61
CA ASP A 54 11.64 -20.71 -17.01
C ASP A 54 10.95 -19.36 -17.26
N GLY A 55 11.19 -18.38 -16.37
CA GLY A 55 10.63 -17.03 -16.49
C GLY A 55 9.13 -16.92 -16.16
N LYS A 56 8.50 -17.99 -15.64
CA LYS A 56 7.10 -18.01 -15.20
C LYS A 56 7.01 -18.26 -13.71
N ALA A 57 6.12 -17.53 -13.02
CA ALA A 57 5.80 -17.80 -11.63
C ALA A 57 4.87 -19.01 -11.55
N VAL A 58 5.32 -20.06 -10.85
CA VAL A 58 4.58 -21.31 -10.64
C VAL A 58 4.15 -21.37 -9.17
N LEU A 59 2.83 -21.34 -8.95
CA LEU A 59 2.23 -21.56 -7.63
C LEU A 59 1.90 -23.05 -7.50
N ARG A 60 2.53 -23.75 -6.55
CA ARG A 60 2.18 -25.14 -6.23
C ARG A 60 1.26 -25.17 -5.01
N ILE A 61 0.01 -25.60 -5.24
CA ILE A 61 -0.98 -25.81 -4.18
C ILE A 61 -0.98 -27.29 -3.84
N VAL A 62 -0.75 -27.63 -2.58
CA VAL A 62 -0.87 -29.02 -2.09
C VAL A 62 -2.24 -29.18 -1.44
N ILE A 63 -3.03 -30.12 -1.96
CA ILE A 63 -4.36 -30.43 -1.43
C ILE A 63 -4.26 -31.73 -0.63
N GLY A 64 -4.40 -31.64 0.69
CA GLY A 64 -4.49 -32.82 1.56
C GLY A 64 -5.95 -33.23 1.78
N ARG A 65 -6.27 -34.52 1.65
CA ARG A 65 -7.52 -35.08 2.19
C ARG A 65 -7.23 -35.68 3.55
N ASN A 66 -7.88 -35.18 4.59
CA ASN A 66 -7.85 -35.81 5.89
C ASN A 66 -8.92 -36.92 5.94
N SER A 67 -8.50 -38.19 5.97
CA SER A 67 -9.33 -39.29 6.48
C SER A 67 -8.93 -39.56 7.93
N TRP A 68 -9.69 -39.02 8.88
CA TRP A 68 -9.53 -39.36 10.29
C TRP A 68 -10.21 -40.70 10.57
N GLN A 69 -9.41 -41.76 10.76
CA GLN A 69 -9.84 -42.95 11.48
C GLN A 69 -9.10 -42.99 12.81
N SER A 70 -9.86 -43.11 13.90
CA SER A 70 -9.34 -43.22 15.26
C SER A 70 -8.66 -44.58 15.47
N ALA A 71 -7.33 -44.59 15.59
CA ALA A 71 -6.63 -45.71 16.20
C ALA A 71 -5.28 -45.25 16.76
N ARG A 72 -5.07 -45.50 18.07
CA ARG A 72 -3.80 -45.30 18.76
C ARG A 72 -2.76 -46.30 18.23
N ARG A 73 -2.03 -45.95 17.17
CA ARG A 73 -0.72 -46.52 16.82
C ARG A 73 0.15 -45.44 16.17
N PRO A 74 1.48 -45.48 16.32
CA PRO A 74 2.38 -44.58 15.59
C PRO A 74 2.20 -44.82 14.09
N VAL A 75 1.71 -43.81 13.38
CA VAL A 75 1.49 -43.84 11.94
C VAL A 75 2.85 -43.71 11.26
N GLN A 76 3.30 -44.75 10.56
CA GLN A 76 4.40 -44.64 9.60
C GLN A 76 3.98 -43.67 8.49
N ALA A 77 4.89 -42.76 8.12
CA ALA A 77 4.67 -41.82 7.03
C ALA A 77 4.28 -42.60 5.75
N PRO A 78 3.17 -42.25 5.07
CA PRO A 78 2.79 -42.91 3.84
C PRO A 78 3.88 -42.63 2.80
N THR A 79 4.52 -43.69 2.31
CA THR A 79 5.62 -43.64 1.33
C THR A 79 5.11 -43.57 -0.11
N GLU A 80 3.80 -43.59 -0.32
CA GLU A 80 3.18 -43.47 -1.64
C GLU A 80 2.48 -42.12 -1.80
N PHE A 81 3.14 -41.21 -2.52
CA PHE A 81 2.47 -40.10 -3.16
C PHE A 81 1.70 -40.66 -4.36
N ALA A 82 0.40 -40.85 -4.20
CA ALA A 82 -0.47 -41.05 -5.36
C ALA A 82 -0.48 -39.74 -6.17
N SER A 83 0.31 -39.72 -7.25
CA SER A 83 0.28 -38.67 -8.28
C SER A 83 -1.06 -38.71 -8.99
N LEU A 84 -2.08 -38.10 -8.39
CA LEU A 84 -3.35 -37.88 -9.08
C LEU A 84 -3.08 -36.81 -10.15
N ASN A 85 -2.97 -37.26 -11.40
CA ASN A 85 -3.00 -36.39 -12.58
C ASN A 85 -4.39 -35.77 -12.69
N ILE A 86 -4.65 -34.75 -11.87
CA ILE A 86 -5.80 -33.87 -12.02
C ILE A 86 -5.46 -32.99 -13.23
N ALA A 87 -5.75 -33.49 -14.42
CA ALA A 87 -5.74 -32.74 -15.68
C ALA A 87 -6.89 -31.70 -15.73
N ASN A 88 -7.24 -31.10 -14.60
CA ASN A 88 -8.15 -29.96 -14.57
C ASN A 88 -7.31 -28.73 -14.86
N THR A 89 -7.43 -28.26 -16.09
CA THR A 89 -6.90 -26.98 -16.55
C THR A 89 -7.49 -25.88 -15.67
N CYS A 90 -6.79 -25.52 -14.60
CA CYS A 90 -7.12 -24.37 -13.78
C CYS A 90 -6.82 -23.14 -14.64
N ARG A 91 -7.79 -22.68 -15.42
CA ARG A 91 -7.70 -21.39 -16.11
C ARG A 91 -7.76 -20.32 -15.04
N VAL A 92 -6.60 -19.88 -14.58
CA VAL A 92 -6.44 -18.61 -13.88
C VAL A 92 -6.90 -17.54 -14.86
N SER A 93 -8.18 -17.21 -14.80
CA SER A 93 -8.73 -16.12 -15.58
C SER A 93 -8.24 -14.88 -14.86
N GLU A 94 -7.22 -14.25 -15.42
CA GLU A 94 -6.69 -12.99 -14.91
C GLU A 94 -7.80 -11.95 -15.07
N VAL A 95 -8.56 -11.73 -13.99
CA VAL A 95 -9.58 -10.68 -13.95
C VAL A 95 -8.82 -9.36 -13.94
N HIS A 96 -8.61 -8.81 -15.13
CA HIS A 96 -7.96 -7.53 -15.31
C HIS A 96 -8.94 -6.43 -14.89
N LEU A 97 -9.00 -6.16 -13.59
CA LEU A 97 -9.75 -5.01 -13.08
C LEU A 97 -9.18 -3.75 -13.75
N PRO A 98 -10.04 -2.84 -14.24
CA PRO A 98 -9.57 -1.60 -14.84
C PRO A 98 -8.72 -0.86 -13.81
N ARG A 99 -7.45 -0.61 -14.15
CA ARG A 99 -6.56 0.17 -13.29
C ARG A 99 -7.15 1.58 -13.19
N PRO A 100 -7.35 2.12 -11.97
CA PRO A 100 -7.85 3.47 -11.81
C PRO A 100 -6.91 4.42 -12.56
N ARG A 101 -7.49 5.34 -13.34
CA ARG A 101 -6.70 6.37 -14.01
C ARG A 101 -6.33 7.40 -12.97
N ILE A 102 -5.04 7.76 -12.92
CA ILE A 102 -4.50 8.66 -11.93
C ILE A 102 -3.77 9.79 -12.64
N GLN A 103 -4.19 11.03 -12.41
CA GLN A 103 -3.57 12.22 -12.97
C GLN A 103 -2.73 12.94 -11.93
N SER A 104 -1.44 13.18 -12.23
CA SER A 104 -0.58 13.96 -11.33
C SER A 104 -0.97 15.43 -11.35
N VAL A 105 -1.17 15.99 -10.16
CA VAL A 105 -1.45 17.43 -9.93
C VAL A 105 -0.28 18.15 -9.27
N THR A 106 0.67 17.40 -8.71
CA THR A 106 1.86 17.96 -8.07
C THR A 106 2.88 18.44 -9.11
N VAL A 107 3.32 19.70 -8.99
CA VAL A 107 4.45 20.26 -9.73
C VAL A 107 5.67 20.30 -8.81
N LEU A 108 6.70 19.48 -9.07
CA LEU A 108 7.86 19.38 -8.20
C LEU A 108 8.55 20.74 -8.01
N TYR A 109 8.75 21.16 -6.75
CA TYR A 109 9.49 22.39 -6.45
C TYR A 109 10.92 22.29 -7.00
N ARG A 110 11.29 23.28 -7.81
CA ARG A 110 12.66 23.47 -8.27
C ARG A 110 13.24 24.75 -7.68
N PRO A 111 14.36 24.67 -6.96
CA PRO A 111 15.02 25.89 -6.49
C PRO A 111 15.48 26.74 -7.68
N ARG A 112 15.32 28.07 -7.59
CA ARG A 112 15.49 28.97 -8.75
C ARG A 112 16.96 29.22 -9.15
N THR A 113 17.91 29.14 -8.24
CA THR A 113 19.32 29.48 -8.54
C THR A 113 20.22 28.25 -8.50
N ALA A 114 21.25 28.20 -9.35
CA ALA A 114 22.20 27.08 -9.42
C ALA A 114 22.88 26.79 -8.06
N ARG A 115 23.23 27.84 -7.30
CA ARG A 115 23.77 27.71 -5.95
C ARG A 115 22.79 27.02 -5.00
N VAL A 116 21.51 27.36 -5.08
CA VAL A 116 20.46 26.72 -4.26
C VAL A 116 20.13 25.33 -4.80
N GLN A 117 20.23 25.07 -6.10
CA GLN A 117 20.08 23.71 -6.61
C GLN A 117 21.20 22.79 -6.08
N PHE A 118 22.45 23.23 -6.14
CA PHE A 118 23.60 22.45 -5.65
C PHE A 118 23.54 22.19 -4.14
N LEU A 119 23.19 23.21 -3.33
CA LEU A 119 23.10 23.07 -1.87
C LEU A 119 21.89 22.25 -1.40
N TYR A 120 20.79 22.25 -2.16
CA TYR A 120 19.52 21.68 -1.70
C TYR A 120 19.12 20.37 -2.38
N LEU A 121 19.71 20.03 -3.54
CA LEU A 121 19.43 18.79 -4.27
C LEU A 121 20.56 17.74 -4.16
N ARG A 122 21.67 18.06 -3.50
CA ARG A 122 22.69 17.07 -3.15
C ARG A 122 22.17 16.17 -2.03
N ASP A 123 22.33 14.86 -2.19
CA ASP A 123 21.91 13.83 -1.22
C ASP A 123 20.39 13.82 -0.93
N LEU A 124 19.57 13.93 -2.00
CA LEU A 124 18.13 13.73 -1.88
C LEU A 124 17.84 12.30 -1.46
N MET A 125 17.08 12.17 -0.36
CA MET A 125 16.63 10.88 0.12
C MET A 125 15.53 10.33 -0.76
N HIS A 126 15.44 8.99 -0.79
CA HIS A 126 14.31 8.30 -1.42
C HIS A 126 12.98 8.84 -0.86
N PRO A 127 11.97 9.05 -1.72
CA PRO A 127 10.66 9.46 -1.27
C PRO A 127 10.10 8.49 -0.24
N ILE A 128 9.47 9.02 0.82
CA ILE A 128 8.71 8.19 1.76
C ILE A 128 7.45 7.74 1.03
N GLN A 129 7.21 6.44 0.95
CA GLN A 129 6.06 5.88 0.24
C GLN A 129 4.92 5.58 1.21
N PHE A 130 3.68 5.68 0.72
CA PHE A 130 2.49 5.27 1.45
C PHE A 130 1.86 4.09 0.71
N VAL A 131 1.80 2.94 1.36
CA VAL A 131 1.26 1.70 0.77
C VAL A 131 0.00 1.30 1.49
N ASN A 132 -1.07 1.10 0.75
CA ASN A 132 -2.33 0.61 1.28
C ASN A 132 -2.24 -0.89 1.55
N LYS A 133 -2.46 -1.30 2.80
CA LYS A 133 -2.41 -2.68 3.30
C LYS A 133 -3.50 -3.57 2.69
N MET A 134 -4.70 -3.03 2.46
CA MET A 134 -5.85 -3.80 1.98
C MET A 134 -5.77 -4.06 0.47
N SER A 135 -5.46 -3.03 -0.31
CA SER A 135 -5.40 -3.13 -1.77
C SER A 135 -4.01 -3.50 -2.31
N GLY A 136 -2.95 -3.32 -1.50
CA GLY A 136 -1.57 -3.40 -1.95
C GLY A 136 -1.15 -2.27 -2.88
N THR A 137 -1.96 -1.22 -3.03
CA THR A 137 -1.63 -0.08 -3.90
C THR A 137 -0.63 0.85 -3.23
N ALA A 138 0.31 1.40 -4.01
CA ALA A 138 1.32 2.35 -3.52
C ALA A 138 0.75 3.79 -3.39
N TRP A 139 -0.44 3.92 -2.82
CA TRP A 139 -1.09 5.20 -2.52
C TRP A 139 -2.23 5.03 -1.52
N ILE A 140 -2.60 6.12 -0.85
CA ILE A 140 -3.72 6.22 0.09
C ILE A 140 -4.53 7.49 -0.20
N THR A 141 -5.85 7.47 -0.03
CA THR A 141 -6.65 8.68 -0.24
C THR A 141 -6.42 9.69 0.89
N ILE A 142 -6.51 10.99 0.58
CA ILE A 142 -6.42 12.04 1.58
C ILE A 142 -7.58 11.93 2.59
N GLN A 143 -8.76 11.49 2.12
CA GLN A 143 -9.90 11.28 3.01
C GLN A 143 -9.65 10.19 4.05
N ASP A 144 -9.10 9.04 3.68
CA ASP A 144 -8.83 7.97 4.65
C ASP A 144 -7.82 8.39 5.72
N LEU A 145 -6.84 9.22 5.33
CA LEU A 145 -5.88 9.82 6.27
C LEU A 145 -6.55 10.85 7.20
N LEU A 146 -7.52 11.62 6.72
CA LEU A 146 -8.28 12.57 7.54
C LEU A 146 -9.21 11.86 8.53
N ASP A 147 -9.75 10.70 8.14
CA ASP A 147 -10.61 9.87 8.98
C ASP A 147 -9.83 9.17 10.11
N GLY A 148 -8.50 9.28 10.13
CA GLY A 148 -7.65 8.67 11.16
C GLY A 148 -7.52 7.15 11.05
N LYS A 149 -7.93 6.55 9.92
CA LYS A 149 -7.91 5.08 9.69
C LYS A 149 -6.52 4.53 9.37
N THR A 150 -5.46 5.26 9.74
CA THR A 150 -4.08 4.95 9.34
C THR A 150 -3.62 3.57 9.84
N ALA A 151 -4.05 3.16 11.04
CA ALA A 151 -3.77 1.83 11.60
C ALA A 151 -4.28 0.66 10.71
N ASP A 152 -5.43 0.85 10.08
CA ASP A 152 -6.11 -0.21 9.33
C ASP A 152 -5.64 -0.28 7.87
N ILE A 153 -5.42 0.90 7.27
CA ILE A 153 -5.20 1.03 5.83
C ILE A 153 -3.73 1.09 5.43
N LEU A 154 -2.82 1.54 6.29
CA LEU A 154 -1.43 1.78 5.92
C LEU A 154 -0.56 0.57 6.29
N VAL A 155 0.45 0.27 5.47
CA VAL A 155 1.50 -0.68 5.85
C VAL A 155 2.51 0.03 6.75
N GLY A 156 2.72 -0.51 7.96
CA GLY A 156 3.66 0.03 8.95
C GLY A 156 3.33 1.44 9.47
N PRO A 157 2.09 1.74 9.88
CA PRO A 157 1.70 3.06 10.37
C PRO A 157 2.48 3.52 11.62
N GLU A 158 2.97 2.57 12.41
CA GLU A 158 3.81 2.77 13.60
C GLU A 158 5.29 3.02 13.29
N LEU A 159 5.74 2.77 12.05
CA LEU A 159 7.14 2.92 11.68
C LEU A 159 7.59 4.39 11.85
N LEU A 160 8.69 4.56 12.58
CA LEU A 160 9.28 5.87 12.83
C LEU A 160 9.94 6.42 11.57
N VAL A 161 9.58 7.64 11.18
CA VAL A 161 10.13 8.29 9.98
C VAL A 161 11.45 9.00 10.34
N ARG A 162 12.52 8.21 10.42
CA ARG A 162 13.85 8.67 10.88
C ARG A 162 14.58 9.62 9.91
N CYS A 163 14.17 9.65 8.64
CA CYS A 163 14.76 10.54 7.64
C CYS A 163 14.39 12.02 7.82
N LEU A 164 13.42 12.33 8.69
CA LEU A 164 13.03 13.69 9.02
C LEU A 164 13.89 14.23 10.18
N VAL A 165 15.12 14.66 9.85
CA VAL A 165 16.13 15.02 10.86
C VAL A 165 15.80 16.31 11.61
N GLN A 166 15.22 17.32 10.94
CA GLN A 166 14.86 18.59 11.60
C GLN A 166 13.60 18.44 12.45
N ASN A 167 13.57 19.12 13.60
CA ASN A 167 12.38 19.20 14.47
C ASN A 167 11.16 19.83 13.79
N LYS A 168 11.40 20.76 12.86
CA LYS A 168 10.35 21.48 12.12
C LYS A 168 10.68 21.43 10.63
N LEU A 169 9.68 21.10 9.82
CA LEU A 169 9.81 21.04 8.36
C LEU A 169 8.85 22.02 7.69
N THR A 170 9.24 22.46 6.50
CA THR A 170 8.35 23.16 5.57
C THR A 170 7.73 22.16 4.61
N LEU A 171 6.41 22.02 4.67
CA LEU A 171 5.61 21.30 3.68
C LEU A 171 5.32 22.25 2.53
N ARG A 172 5.64 21.85 1.30
CA ARG A 172 5.37 22.62 0.07
C ARG A 172 4.27 21.94 -0.73
N LEU A 173 3.17 22.65 -0.99
CA LEU A 173 2.11 22.24 -1.90
C LEU A 173 2.18 23.11 -3.16
N ASN A 174 2.66 22.49 -4.22
CA ASN A 174 2.68 23.07 -5.56
C ASN A 174 1.68 22.30 -6.41
N TRP A 175 0.42 22.75 -6.36
CA TRP A 175 -0.65 22.19 -7.17
C TRP A 175 -0.68 22.87 -8.54
N ARG A 176 -0.80 22.11 -9.63
CA ARG A 176 -0.82 22.64 -11.00
C ARG A 176 -1.94 23.69 -11.17
N GLY A 177 -1.59 24.86 -11.71
CA GLY A 177 -2.52 25.98 -11.87
C GLY A 177 -2.76 26.81 -10.59
N CYS A 178 -2.16 26.46 -9.46
CA CYS A 178 -2.24 27.24 -8.22
C CYS A 178 -0.91 27.94 -7.90
N LYS A 179 -0.98 29.06 -7.18
CA LYS A 179 0.20 29.67 -6.55
C LYS A 179 0.79 28.68 -5.52
N PRO A 180 2.13 28.58 -5.40
CA PRO A 180 2.77 27.75 -4.39
C PRO A 180 2.26 28.08 -2.99
N TRP A 181 1.96 27.04 -2.22
CA TRP A 181 1.51 27.16 -0.83
C TRP A 181 2.44 26.38 0.09
N ASN A 182 2.70 26.91 1.27
CA ASN A 182 3.57 26.25 2.24
C ASN A 182 2.90 26.21 3.61
N ASP A 183 3.15 25.14 4.36
CA ASP A 183 2.86 25.05 5.79
C ASP A 183 4.09 24.56 6.54
N GLN A 184 4.05 24.61 7.86
CA GLN A 184 5.07 24.01 8.70
C GLN A 184 4.45 23.09 9.74
N PHE A 185 5.15 21.98 10.02
CA PHE A 185 4.76 21.06 11.07
C PHE A 185 5.98 20.51 11.81
N TRP A 186 5.75 20.07 13.04
CA TRP A 186 6.76 19.43 13.88
C TRP A 186 6.89 17.94 13.52
N THR A 187 8.12 17.46 13.42
CA THR A 187 8.47 16.07 13.08
C THR A 187 8.68 15.19 14.30
N ARG A 188 8.54 15.77 15.49
CA ARG A 188 8.64 15.07 16.77
C ARG A 188 7.36 15.27 17.57
N THR A 189 7.05 14.29 18.41
CA THR A 189 5.95 14.41 19.37
C THR A 189 6.25 15.49 20.40
N TYR A 190 5.21 16.20 20.83
CA TYR A 190 5.30 17.15 21.93
C TYR A 190 5.09 16.38 23.23
N SER A 191 6.16 15.77 23.75
CA SER A 191 6.19 14.94 24.95
C SER A 191 7.50 15.15 25.71
N GLN A 192 7.55 14.75 26.99
CA GLN A 192 8.77 14.82 27.81
C GLN A 192 9.94 14.06 27.18
N ASP A 193 9.66 12.96 26.48
CA ASP A 193 10.59 12.25 25.59
C ASP A 193 10.12 12.41 24.13
N PRO A 194 10.67 13.38 23.35
CA PRO A 194 10.24 13.64 21.98
C PRO A 194 10.64 12.50 21.03
N LYS A 195 9.65 11.77 20.52
CA LYS A 195 9.87 10.67 19.57
C LYS A 195 9.71 11.17 18.13
N PRO A 196 10.45 10.62 17.15
CA PRO A 196 10.20 10.88 15.74
C PRO A 196 8.74 10.58 15.39
N ILE A 197 8.19 11.32 14.43
CA ILE A 197 6.85 11.11 13.92
C ILE A 197 6.74 9.70 13.28
N THR A 198 5.61 9.04 13.50
CA THR A 198 5.28 7.77 12.84
C THR A 198 4.79 8.02 11.41
N LEU A 199 4.84 7.00 10.55
CA LEU A 199 4.39 7.11 9.16
C LEU A 199 2.89 7.46 9.07
N GLY A 200 2.06 6.83 9.91
CA GLY A 200 0.63 7.15 10.00
C GLY A 200 0.40 8.61 10.39
N LYS A 201 1.11 9.08 11.43
CA LYS A 201 0.95 10.47 11.88
C LYS A 201 1.47 11.48 10.86
N LEU A 202 2.52 11.15 10.11
CA LEU A 202 2.99 11.95 8.99
C LEU A 202 1.90 12.09 7.91
N GLY A 203 1.26 10.97 7.53
CA GLY A 203 0.14 10.95 6.60
C GLY A 203 -1.01 11.87 7.03
N GLU A 204 -1.44 11.78 8.30
CA GLU A 204 -2.48 12.65 8.86
C GLU A 204 -2.11 14.14 8.80
N ARG A 205 -0.85 14.48 9.11
CA ARG A 205 -0.36 15.87 9.04
C ARG A 205 -0.39 16.41 7.62
N ILE A 206 0.03 15.60 6.65
CA ILE A 206 -0.05 15.95 5.22
C ILE A 206 -1.51 16.15 4.81
N ALA A 207 -2.40 15.23 5.19
CA ALA A 207 -3.81 15.29 4.84
C ALA A 207 -4.50 16.55 5.42
N ALA A 208 -4.20 16.90 6.68
CA ALA A 208 -4.67 18.13 7.30
C ALA A 208 -4.17 19.38 6.56
N ALA A 209 -2.90 19.38 6.11
CA ALA A 209 -2.34 20.48 5.33
C ALA A 209 -3.00 20.60 3.95
N VAL A 210 -3.30 19.48 3.27
CA VAL A 210 -4.04 19.47 2.00
C VAL A 210 -5.46 20.03 2.17
N ARG A 211 -6.16 19.66 3.25
CA ARG A 211 -7.49 20.22 3.56
C ARG A 211 -7.43 21.73 3.76
N LYS A 212 -6.44 22.23 4.51
CA LYS A 212 -6.22 23.67 4.72
C LYS A 212 -5.85 24.39 3.41
N PHE A 213 -5.02 23.77 2.58
CA PHE A 213 -4.69 24.30 1.25
C PHE A 213 -5.94 24.43 0.36
N LYS A 214 -6.79 23.41 0.32
CA LYS A 214 -8.05 23.44 -0.45
C LYS A 214 -8.97 24.60 -0.03
N GLN A 215 -8.92 25.03 1.23
CA GLN A 215 -9.70 26.17 1.73
C GLN A 215 -9.08 27.54 1.37
N ASN A 216 -7.78 27.59 1.08
CA ASN A 216 -7.00 28.82 0.99
C ASN A 216 -6.18 28.97 -0.30
N PHE A 217 -6.42 28.11 -1.30
CA PHE A 217 -5.63 28.13 -2.52
C PHE A 217 -5.86 29.43 -3.30
N LYS A 218 -4.84 29.86 -4.01
CA LYS A 218 -4.91 30.98 -4.95
C LYS A 218 -4.55 30.47 -6.33
N ILE A 219 -5.31 30.87 -7.34
CA ILE A 219 -5.01 30.55 -8.74
C ILE A 219 -3.78 31.36 -9.17
N ALA A 220 -2.88 30.76 -9.94
CA ALA A 220 -1.73 31.47 -10.50
C ALA A 220 -2.19 32.39 -11.65
N GLU A 221 -1.68 33.63 -11.71
CA GLU A 221 -2.11 34.63 -12.70
C GLU A 221 -1.89 34.15 -14.14
N ASP A 222 -0.82 33.41 -14.39
CA ASP A 222 -0.48 32.84 -15.70
C ASP A 222 -1.13 31.47 -15.96
N SER A 223 -2.07 31.01 -15.12
CA SER A 223 -2.73 29.73 -15.37
C SER A 223 -3.77 29.88 -16.49
N ALA A 224 -3.33 29.82 -17.74
CA ALA A 224 -4.18 29.57 -18.90
C ALA A 224 -4.76 28.13 -18.91
N ASP A 225 -4.61 27.40 -17.80
CA ASP A 225 -4.78 25.96 -17.69
C ASP A 225 -6.28 25.59 -17.76
N ARG A 226 -6.64 24.87 -18.83
CA ARG A 226 -8.01 24.36 -19.10
C ARG A 226 -8.43 23.24 -18.14
N LEU A 227 -7.59 22.87 -17.16
CA LEU A 227 -7.79 21.73 -16.28
C LEU A 227 -8.60 22.09 -15.03
N ALA A 228 -9.74 22.78 -15.21
CA ALA A 228 -10.54 23.26 -14.09
C ALA A 228 -11.02 22.14 -13.13
N HIS A 229 -11.28 20.95 -13.67
CA HIS A 229 -11.63 19.76 -12.91
C HIS A 229 -10.50 19.23 -12.02
N THR A 230 -9.26 19.67 -12.25
CA THR A 230 -8.12 19.33 -11.38
C THR A 230 -7.87 20.38 -10.31
N TYR A 231 -8.60 21.50 -10.27
CA TYR A 231 -8.41 22.50 -9.22
C TYR A 231 -8.76 21.92 -7.85
N PRO A 232 -8.09 22.39 -6.78
CA PRO A 232 -8.35 21.89 -5.43
C PRO A 232 -9.81 22.00 -5.00
N SER A 233 -10.53 23.04 -5.42
CA SER A 233 -11.97 23.22 -5.14
C SER A 233 -12.82 22.09 -5.71
N ALA A 234 -12.61 21.76 -6.99
CA ALA A 234 -13.35 20.72 -7.72
C ALA A 234 -12.92 19.30 -7.34
N ALA A 235 -11.66 19.09 -6.96
CA ALA A 235 -11.16 17.79 -6.57
C ALA A 235 -11.68 17.38 -5.18
N GLU A 236 -12.55 16.38 -5.12
CA GLU A 236 -13.04 15.81 -3.87
C GLU A 236 -11.90 15.11 -3.12
N LEU A 237 -11.83 15.26 -1.78
CA LEU A 237 -10.69 14.75 -1.00
C LEU A 237 -10.54 13.22 -1.06
N HIS A 238 -11.63 12.49 -1.27
CA HIS A 238 -11.62 11.04 -1.46
C HIS A 238 -11.06 10.61 -2.83
N ARG A 239 -10.99 11.55 -3.80
CA ARG A 239 -10.34 11.35 -5.10
C ARG A 239 -8.88 11.80 -5.12
N VAL A 240 -8.44 12.57 -4.13
CA VAL A 240 -7.03 12.97 -4.00
C VAL A 240 -6.28 11.85 -3.30
N VAL A 241 -5.22 11.35 -3.92
CA VAL A 241 -4.37 10.30 -3.37
C VAL A 241 -2.97 10.81 -3.08
N LEU A 242 -2.43 10.39 -1.94
CA LEU A 242 -1.04 10.56 -1.54
C LEU A 242 -0.23 9.33 -1.96
N ILE A 243 0.71 9.53 -2.87
CA ILE A 243 1.64 8.49 -3.33
C ILE A 243 2.86 8.42 -2.41
N GLY A 244 3.40 9.60 -2.09
CA GLY A 244 4.66 9.70 -1.36
C GLY A 244 4.95 11.10 -0.84
N PHE A 245 6.04 11.23 -0.09
CA PHE A 245 6.55 12.49 0.44
C PHE A 245 8.00 12.66 0.01
N ILE A 246 8.22 13.61 -0.89
CA ILE A 246 9.47 13.84 -1.61
C ILE A 246 10.26 14.93 -0.88
N ARG A 247 11.54 14.65 -0.60
CA ARG A 247 12.46 15.68 -0.14
C ARG A 247 12.81 16.58 -1.33
N VAL A 248 12.57 17.88 -1.20
CA VAL A 248 12.90 18.88 -2.24
C VAL A 248 14.01 19.84 -1.81
N SER A 249 14.39 19.77 -0.53
CA SER A 249 15.41 20.62 0.09
C SER A 249 15.80 20.02 1.45
N ARG A 250 16.88 20.51 2.09
CA ARG A 250 17.29 20.01 3.41
C ARG A 250 16.14 20.01 4.43
N GLY A 251 15.34 21.07 4.50
CA GLY A 251 14.23 21.24 5.44
C GLY A 251 12.86 21.45 4.78
N SER A 252 12.75 21.16 3.48
CA SER A 252 11.48 21.24 2.75
C SER A 252 11.13 19.92 2.09
N TRP A 253 9.86 19.56 2.22
CA TRP A 253 9.30 18.33 1.69
C TRP A 253 7.99 18.62 0.98
N GLN A 254 7.65 17.78 0.02
CA GLN A 254 6.51 17.98 -0.87
C GLN A 254 5.76 16.66 -1.05
N PRO A 255 4.44 16.63 -0.84
CA PRO A 255 3.67 15.43 -1.13
C PRO A 255 3.49 15.24 -2.64
N ASP A 256 3.69 14.01 -3.12
CA ASP A 256 3.26 13.58 -4.45
C ASP A 256 1.77 13.26 -4.40
N LEU A 257 0.97 14.20 -4.89
CA LEU A 257 -0.48 14.16 -4.91
C LEU A 257 -0.94 13.92 -6.34
N ARG A 258 -1.96 13.08 -6.44
CA ARG A 258 -2.64 12.80 -7.70
C ARG A 258 -4.14 12.76 -7.49
N VAL A 259 -4.89 12.88 -8.58
CA VAL A 259 -6.36 12.80 -8.58
C VAL A 259 -6.77 11.57 -9.36
N LEU A 260 -7.66 10.77 -8.77
CA LEU A 260 -8.34 9.67 -9.45
C LEU A 260 -9.31 10.28 -10.47
N VAL A 261 -9.16 9.94 -11.75
CA VAL A 261 -9.97 10.48 -12.86
C VAL A 261 -10.91 9.43 -13.45
#